data_AF-A0A7R9H704-F1
#
_entry.id   AF-A0A7R9H704-F1
#
_cell.length_a   1.000
_cell.length_b   1.000
_cell.length_c   1.000
_cell.angle_alpha   90.00
_cell.angle_beta   90.00
_cell.angle_gamma   90.00
#
_symmetry.space_group_name_H-M   'P 1'
#
loop_
_entity.id
_entity.type
_entity.pdbx_description
1 polymer ?
#
loop_
_entity_poly.entity_id
_entity_poly.type
_entity_poly.pdbx_seq_one_letter_code
_entity_poly.pdbx_strand_id
1 'polypeptide(L)'
;MILMYLVPVKMMRGYMPSKRVLEKYDLMQFWEVVEAVKQGNLQAFNATMEKHETFFVSYGLFLILERLKVNTYRSLFKTVCQMMKTHQIPIQVLLQALQVMGVSDIDLDETQCIVANLIYEGKIKGYISHQHQKLVVSKQNAFPILSSV
;
A
#
# COMPACT_ATOMS: atom_id res chain seq x y z
N MET A 1 16.34 -4.99 20.69
CA MET A 1 15.15 -5.82 20.40
C MET A 1 13.85 -5.03 20.29
N ILE A 2 13.58 -3.99 21.10
CA ILE A 2 12.31 -3.21 21.04
C ILE A 2 12.04 -2.63 19.63
N LEU A 3 13.05 -2.07 18.97
CA LEU A 3 12.86 -1.38 17.68
C LEU A 3 12.40 -2.33 16.55
N MET A 4 12.82 -3.60 16.58
CA MET A 4 12.47 -4.60 15.58
C MET A 4 10.96 -4.82 15.48
N TYR A 5 10.26 -4.79 16.62
CA TYR A 5 8.79 -4.92 16.67
C TYR A 5 8.09 -3.56 16.54
N LEU A 6 8.74 -2.46 16.97
CA LEU A 6 8.18 -1.12 16.86
C LEU A 6 8.11 -0.64 15.40
N VAL A 7 9.11 -0.98 14.58
CA VAL A 7 9.18 -0.60 13.16
C VAL A 7 7.92 -1.01 12.37
N PRO A 8 7.54 -2.30 12.31
CA PRO A 8 6.36 -2.71 11.55
C PRO A 8 5.07 -2.09 12.10
N VAL A 9 4.94 -1.95 13.42
CA VAL A 9 3.78 -1.30 14.05
C VAL A 9 3.69 0.18 13.66
N LYS A 10 4.81 0.90 13.65
CA LYS A 10 4.87 2.30 13.21
C LYS A 10 4.52 2.42 11.72
N MET A 11 5.04 1.52 10.88
CA MET A 11 4.75 1.49 9.45
C MET A 11 3.26 1.25 9.15
N MET A 12 2.60 0.36 9.90
CA MET A 12 1.15 0.13 9.76
C MET A 12 0.36 1.41 10.06
N ARG A 13 0.80 2.18 11.05
CA ARG A 13 0.23 3.49 11.41
C ARG A 13 0.70 4.64 10.49
N GLY A 14 1.34 4.33 9.37
CA GLY A 14 1.79 5.32 8.39
C GLY A 14 3.11 6.03 8.71
N TYR A 15 3.80 5.66 9.78
CA TYR A 15 5.11 6.20 10.13
C TYR A 15 6.22 5.33 9.56
N MET A 16 6.82 5.78 8.46
CA MET A 16 7.94 5.08 7.83
C MET A 16 9.26 5.43 8.52
N PRO A 17 10.10 4.44 8.88
CA PRO A 17 11.43 4.70 9.43
C PRO A 17 12.33 5.35 8.37
N SER A 18 13.29 6.16 8.82
CA SER A 18 14.35 6.68 7.95
C SER A 18 15.45 5.64 7.78
N LYS A 19 16.12 5.65 6.62
CA LYS A 19 17.24 4.73 6.32
C LYS A 19 18.32 4.77 7.42
N ARG A 20 18.67 5.96 7.88
CA ARG A 20 19.66 6.17 8.97
C ARG A 20 19.30 5.43 10.27
N VAL A 21 18.02 5.37 10.62
CA VAL A 21 17.59 4.64 11.83
C VAL A 21 17.75 3.13 11.61
N LEU A 22 17.41 2.62 10.43
CA LEU A 22 17.59 1.20 10.13
C LEU A 22 19.07 0.80 10.10
N GLU A 23 19.94 1.62 9.52
CA GLU A 23 21.40 1.41 9.52
C GLU A 23 21.96 1.39 10.94
N LYS A 24 21.56 2.35 11.79
CA LYS A 24 22.06 2.46 13.17
C LYS A 24 21.76 1.21 14.02
N TYR A 25 20.67 0.51 13.74
CA TYR A 25 20.20 -0.63 14.53
C TYR A 25 20.26 -1.97 13.78
N ASP A 26 20.94 -2.01 12.63
CA ASP A 26 21.10 -3.20 11.79
C ASP A 26 19.78 -3.85 11.35
N LEU A 27 18.83 -3.01 10.92
CA LEU A 27 17.47 -3.40 10.49
C LEU A 27 17.24 -3.11 9.00
N MET A 28 18.27 -3.27 8.17
CA MET A 28 18.21 -2.91 6.75
C MET A 28 17.26 -3.79 5.92
N GLN A 29 16.88 -4.97 6.42
CA GLN A 29 15.88 -5.85 5.80
C GLN A 29 14.52 -5.16 5.65
N PHE A 30 14.20 -4.19 6.52
CA PHE A 30 12.96 -3.42 6.44
C PHE A 30 13.01 -2.31 5.38
N TRP A 31 14.19 -1.91 4.92
CA TRP A 31 14.33 -0.75 4.03
C TRP A 31 13.63 -0.99 2.69
N GLU A 32 13.83 -2.16 2.09
CA GLU A 32 13.17 -2.52 0.82
C GLU A 32 11.64 -2.53 0.97
N VAL A 33 11.11 -2.99 2.12
CA VAL A 33 9.67 -2.95 2.43
C VAL A 33 9.18 -1.51 2.49
N VAL A 34 9.93 -0.61 3.16
CA VAL A 34 9.60 0.81 3.27
C VAL A 34 9.52 1.47 1.88
N GLU A 35 10.48 1.19 1.01
CA GLU A 35 10.50 1.74 -0.35
C GLU A 35 9.30 1.23 -1.15
N ALA A 36 9.03 -0.07 -1.13
CA ALA A 36 7.91 -0.67 -1.85
C ALA A 36 6.56 -0.07 -1.41
N VAL A 37 6.31 0.06 -0.10
CA VAL A 37 5.06 0.63 0.43
C VAL A 37 4.92 2.11 0.06
N LYS A 38 6.01 2.88 0.11
CA LYS A 38 5.98 4.32 -0.24
C LYS A 38 5.72 4.54 -1.73
N GLN A 39 6.30 3.70 -2.59
CA GLN A 39 6.14 3.80 -4.03
C GLN A 39 4.82 3.18 -4.53
N GLY A 40 4.18 2.33 -3.71
CA GLY A 40 3.03 1.54 -4.15
C GLY A 40 3.42 0.39 -5.07
N ASN A 41 4.66 -0.09 -4.96
CA ASN A 41 5.16 -1.17 -5.81
C ASN A 41 4.86 -2.53 -5.17
N LEU A 42 3.74 -3.15 -5.56
CA LEU A 42 3.31 -4.44 -5.01
C LEU A 42 4.25 -5.59 -5.40
N GLN A 43 4.82 -5.55 -6.60
CA GLN A 43 5.77 -6.55 -7.05
C GLN A 43 7.03 -6.54 -6.18
N ALA A 44 7.61 -5.35 -5.97
CA ALA A 44 8.77 -5.19 -5.08
C ALA A 44 8.43 -5.58 -3.64
N PHE A 45 7.22 -5.24 -3.17
CA PHE A 45 6.77 -5.64 -1.83
C PHE A 45 6.77 -7.16 -1.67
N ASN A 46 6.12 -7.89 -2.59
CA ASN A 46 6.05 -9.35 -2.55
C ASN A 46 7.46 -9.98 -2.66
N ALA A 47 8.30 -9.48 -3.57
CA ALA A 47 9.66 -9.98 -3.75
C ALA A 47 10.53 -9.78 -2.50
N THR A 48 10.40 -8.64 -1.82
CA THR A 48 11.12 -8.39 -0.56
C THR A 48 10.61 -9.27 0.58
N MET A 49 9.30 -9.49 0.66
CA MET A 49 8.70 -10.39 1.66
C MET A 49 9.22 -11.83 1.50
N GLU A 50 9.34 -12.32 0.26
CA GLU A 50 9.89 -13.63 -0.08
C GLU A 50 11.41 -13.69 0.19
N LYS A 51 12.18 -12.70 -0.29
CA LYS A 51 13.63 -12.62 -0.11
C LYS A 51 14.07 -12.67 1.36
N HIS A 52 13.28 -12.08 2.25
CA HIS A 52 13.56 -12.00 3.68
C HIS A 52 12.60 -12.86 4.54
N GLU A 53 11.92 -13.83 3.93
CA GLU A 53 10.88 -14.64 4.59
C GLU A 53 11.41 -15.30 5.85
N THR A 54 12.52 -16.05 5.77
CA THR A 54 13.10 -16.77 6.91
C THR A 54 13.41 -15.84 8.09
N PHE A 55 13.89 -14.63 7.80
CA PHE A 55 14.13 -13.60 8.81
C PHE A 55 12.79 -13.13 9.42
N PHE A 56 11.83 -12.71 8.60
CA PHE A 56 10.56 -12.22 9.13
C PHE A 56 9.74 -13.29 9.87
N VAL A 57 9.80 -14.55 9.44
CA VAL A 57 9.12 -15.67 10.10
C VAL A 57 9.78 -16.01 11.43
N SER A 58 11.12 -16.11 11.48
CA SER A 58 11.84 -16.42 12.72
C SER A 58 11.61 -15.39 13.83
N TYR A 59 11.36 -14.13 13.48
CA TYR A 59 11.01 -13.06 14.42
C TYR A 59 9.49 -12.82 14.57
N GLY A 60 8.63 -13.63 13.94
CA GLY A 60 7.16 -13.50 14.04
C GLY A 60 6.58 -12.23 13.40
N LEU A 61 7.30 -11.61 12.46
CA LEU A 61 6.96 -10.34 11.82
C LEU A 61 6.25 -10.49 10.49
N PHE A 62 6.34 -11.65 9.84
CA PHE A 62 5.86 -11.86 8.47
C PHE A 62 4.39 -11.44 8.30
N LEU A 63 3.48 -11.97 9.13
CA LEU A 63 2.05 -11.64 9.07
C LEU A 63 1.75 -10.18 9.41
N ILE A 64 2.58 -9.54 10.23
CA ILE A 64 2.43 -8.12 10.58
C ILE A 64 2.82 -7.25 9.39
N LEU A 65 3.92 -7.60 8.72
CA LEU A 65 4.39 -6.91 7.54
C LEU A 65 3.44 -7.11 6.36
N GLU A 66 2.85 -8.29 6.18
CA GLU A 66 1.87 -8.55 5.10
C GLU A 66 0.67 -7.58 5.16
N ARG A 67 0.27 -7.12 6.35
CA ARG A 67 -0.78 -6.08 6.49
C ARG A 67 -0.43 -4.75 5.84
N LEU A 68 0.85 -4.46 5.61
CA LEU A 68 1.30 -3.26 4.89
C LEU A 68 0.90 -3.28 3.41
N LYS A 69 0.55 -4.43 2.85
CA LYS A 69 0.07 -4.56 1.46
C LYS A 69 -1.13 -3.65 1.18
N VAL A 70 -2.02 -3.47 2.17
CA VAL A 70 -3.14 -2.51 2.10
C VAL A 70 -2.64 -1.07 1.93
N ASN A 71 -1.59 -0.68 2.65
CA ASN A 71 -0.96 0.65 2.49
C ASN A 71 -0.28 0.77 1.12
N THR A 72 0.29 -0.32 0.60
CA THR A 72 0.90 -0.36 -0.74
C THR A 72 -0.16 -0.17 -1.84
N TYR A 73 -1.31 -0.85 -1.77
CA TYR A 73 -2.44 -0.62 -2.69
C TYR A 73 -2.88 0.85 -2.68
N ARG A 74 -3.03 1.44 -1.49
CA ARG A 74 -3.38 2.85 -1.36
C ARG A 74 -2.32 3.77 -1.99
N SER A 75 -1.03 3.50 -1.78
CA SER A 75 0.05 4.27 -2.39
C SER A 75 0.04 4.17 -3.92
N LEU A 76 -0.20 2.97 -4.46
CA LEU A 76 -0.34 2.74 -5.91
C LEU A 76 -1.48 3.59 -6.49
N PHE A 77 -2.68 3.46 -5.92
CA PHE A 77 -3.85 4.19 -6.41
C PHE A 77 -3.72 5.70 -6.23
N LYS A 78 -3.02 6.16 -5.18
CA LYS A 78 -2.66 7.58 -5.03
C LYS A 78 -1.82 8.05 -6.22
N THR A 79 -0.76 7.32 -6.56
CA THR A 79 0.11 7.66 -7.70
C THR A 79 -0.68 7.69 -9.01
N VAL A 80 -1.52 6.67 -9.26
CA VAL A 80 -2.38 6.61 -10.46
C VAL A 80 -3.33 7.81 -10.54
N CYS A 81 -4.02 8.14 -9.45
CA CYS A 81 -4.94 9.29 -9.41
C CYS A 81 -4.19 10.62 -9.66
N GLN A 82 -2.98 10.76 -9.12
CA GLN A 82 -2.14 11.94 -9.34
C GLN A 82 -1.69 12.07 -10.80
N MET A 83 -1.37 10.96 -11.47
CA MET A 83 -1.00 10.95 -12.88
C MET A 83 -2.17 11.31 -13.80
N MET A 84 -3.37 10.81 -13.49
CA MET A 84 -4.58 11.02 -14.32
C MET A 84 -5.11 12.48 -14.26
N LYS A 85 -4.74 13.26 -13.24
CA LYS A 85 -5.16 14.67 -13.05
C LYS A 85 -6.69 14.89 -13.13
N THR A 86 -7.48 13.89 -12.74
CA THR A 86 -8.95 13.95 -12.68
C THR A 86 -9.45 13.36 -11.36
N HIS A 87 -10.64 13.80 -10.93
CA HIS A 87 -11.30 13.26 -9.74
C HIS A 87 -12.20 12.05 -10.03
N GLN A 88 -12.36 11.67 -11.29
CA GLN A 88 -13.13 10.50 -11.70
C GLN A 88 -12.21 9.53 -12.44
N ILE A 89 -11.76 8.48 -11.75
CA ILE A 89 -10.78 7.54 -12.24
C ILE A 89 -11.51 6.28 -12.70
N PRO A 90 -11.41 5.88 -13.98
CA PRO A 90 -11.99 4.61 -14.42
C PRO A 90 -11.39 3.44 -13.63
N ILE A 91 -12.23 2.52 -13.17
CA ILE A 91 -11.78 1.31 -12.46
C ILE A 91 -10.83 0.49 -13.32
N GLN A 92 -11.05 0.47 -14.64
CA GLN A 92 -10.16 -0.18 -15.61
C GLN A 92 -8.70 0.29 -15.51
N VAL A 93 -8.47 1.58 -15.23
CA VAL A 93 -7.10 2.12 -15.08
C VAL A 93 -6.45 1.61 -13.80
N LEU A 94 -7.23 1.46 -12.72
CA LEU A 94 -6.74 0.88 -11.47
C LEU A 94 -6.42 -0.61 -11.65
N LEU A 95 -7.27 -1.35 -12.35
CA LEU A 95 -7.05 -2.74 -12.72
C LEU A 95 -5.74 -2.92 -13.51
N GLN A 96 -5.54 -2.11 -14.57
CA GLN A 96 -4.29 -2.13 -15.34
C GLN A 96 -3.06 -1.83 -14.47
N ALA A 97 -3.17 -0.87 -13.54
CA ALA A 97 -2.08 -0.58 -12.62
C ALA A 97 -1.73 -1.77 -11.72
N LEU A 98 -2.74 -2.53 -11.25
CA LEU A 98 -2.53 -3.74 -10.45
C LEU A 98 -1.84 -4.85 -11.25
N GLN A 99 -2.28 -5.06 -12.50
CA GLN A 99 -1.70 -6.03 -13.42
C GLN A 99 -0.23 -5.69 -13.73
N VAL A 100 0.09 -4.41 -13.97
CA VAL A 100 1.47 -3.95 -14.16
C VAL A 100 2.33 -4.17 -12.92
N MET A 101 1.73 -4.12 -11.73
CA MET A 101 2.41 -4.42 -10.45
C MET A 101 2.42 -5.91 -10.10
N GLY A 102 2.13 -6.81 -11.06
CA GLY A 102 2.27 -8.25 -10.90
C GLY A 102 1.15 -8.94 -10.12
N VAL A 103 0.01 -8.28 -9.90
CA VAL A 103 -1.19 -8.94 -9.38
C VAL A 103 -1.87 -9.65 -10.55
N SER A 104 -1.51 -10.92 -10.78
CA SER A 104 -2.12 -11.75 -11.81
C SER A 104 -3.54 -12.14 -11.44
N ASP A 105 -4.36 -12.46 -12.45
CA ASP A 105 -5.72 -12.99 -12.31
C ASP A 105 -6.74 -12.06 -11.62
N ILE A 106 -6.36 -10.81 -11.36
CA ILE A 106 -7.28 -9.82 -10.81
C ILE A 106 -8.27 -9.30 -11.85
N ASP A 107 -9.54 -9.20 -11.46
CA ASP A 107 -10.62 -8.67 -12.29
C ASP A 107 -11.17 -7.33 -11.79
N LEU A 108 -12.22 -6.83 -12.46
CA LEU A 108 -12.87 -5.56 -12.10
C LEU A 108 -13.58 -5.61 -10.75
N ASP A 109 -14.17 -6.75 -10.38
CA ASP A 109 -14.93 -6.90 -9.14
C ASP A 109 -13.98 -6.97 -7.94
N GLU A 110 -12.87 -7.69 -8.07
CA GLU A 110 -11.79 -7.70 -7.09
C GLU A 110 -11.12 -6.33 -6.95
N THR A 111 -10.89 -5.63 -8.08
CA THR A 111 -10.38 -4.25 -8.06
C THR A 111 -11.34 -3.33 -7.30
N GLN A 112 -12.64 -3.41 -7.57
CA GLN A 112 -13.66 -2.66 -6.85
C GLN A 112 -13.67 -3.03 -5.36
N CYS A 113 -13.48 -4.31 -5.02
CA CYS A 113 -13.40 -4.77 -3.64
C CYS A 113 -12.21 -4.14 -2.90
N ILE A 114 -11.03 -4.09 -3.51
CA ILE A 114 -9.86 -3.40 -2.93
C ILE A 114 -10.17 -1.92 -2.72
N VAL A 115 -10.74 -1.25 -3.72
CA VAL A 115 -11.12 0.18 -3.61
C VAL A 115 -12.16 0.39 -2.50
N ALA A 116 -13.17 -0.47 -2.41
CA ALA A 116 -14.21 -0.40 -1.40
C ALA A 116 -13.64 -0.55 0.01
N ASN A 117 -12.72 -1.50 0.23
CA ASN A 117 -12.02 -1.66 1.50
C ASN A 117 -11.17 -0.42 1.85
N LEU A 118 -10.46 0.14 0.88
CA LEU A 118 -9.68 1.37 1.09
C LEU A 118 -10.55 2.59 1.42
N ILE A 119 -11.78 2.65 0.88
CA ILE A 119 -12.76 3.68 1.23
C ILE A 119 -13.31 3.44 2.65
N TYR A 120 -13.73 2.20 2.95
CA TYR A 120 -14.25 1.80 4.26
C TYR A 120 -13.26 2.10 5.39
N GLU A 121 -11.99 1.79 5.17
CA GLU A 121 -10.90 2.07 6.12
C GLU A 121 -10.47 3.55 6.16
N GLY A 122 -11.13 4.46 5.43
CA GLY A 122 -10.80 5.90 5.41
C GLY A 122 -9.49 6.26 4.71
N LYS A 123 -8.83 5.28 4.08
CA LYS A 123 -7.56 5.44 3.35
C LYS A 123 -7.73 6.17 2.01
N ILE A 124 -8.94 6.09 1.43
CA ILE A 124 -9.39 6.85 0.26
C ILE A 124 -10.70 7.57 0.62
N LYS A 125 -10.78 8.87 0.36
CA LYS A 125 -12.03 9.63 0.45
C LYS A 125 -12.68 9.70 -0.92
N GLY A 126 -13.78 8.98 -1.09
CA GLY A 126 -14.50 8.89 -2.37
C GLY A 126 -15.61 7.86 -2.34
N TYR A 127 -16.16 7.57 -3.51
CA TYR A 127 -17.15 6.51 -3.71
C TYR A 127 -16.97 5.84 -5.08
N ILE A 128 -17.50 4.63 -5.24
CA ILE A 128 -17.54 3.92 -6.52
C ILE A 128 -18.85 4.25 -7.22
N SER A 129 -18.77 4.79 -8.45
CA SER A 129 -19.89 4.96 -9.35
C SER A 129 -20.05 3.70 -10.20
N HIS A 130 -20.89 2.76 -9.76
CA HIS A 130 -21.07 1.47 -10.45
C HIS A 130 -21.58 1.63 -11.89
N GLN A 131 -22.53 2.54 -12.13
CA GLN A 131 -23.08 2.79 -13.47
C GLN A 131 -22.01 3.23 -14.48
N HIS A 132 -21.02 4.03 -14.03
CA HIS A 132 -19.97 4.58 -14.90
C HIS A 132 -18.65 3.83 -14.79
N GLN A 133 -18.54 2.82 -13.90
CA GLN A 133 -17.31 2.10 -13.60
C GLN A 133 -16.15 3.04 -13.24
N LYS A 134 -16.39 3.99 -12.33
CA LYS A 134 -15.38 4.97 -11.86
C LYS A 134 -15.27 5.03 -10.35
N LEU A 135 -14.05 5.20 -9.85
CA LEU A 135 -13.77 5.74 -8.54
C LEU A 135 -13.86 7.28 -8.61
N VAL A 136 -14.78 7.87 -7.85
CA VAL A 136 -14.90 9.32 -7.71
C VAL A 136 -14.25 9.73 -6.39
N VAL A 137 -13.09 10.39 -6.46
CA VAL A 137 -12.33 10.82 -5.28
C VAL A 137 -12.67 12.25 -4.87
N SER A 138 -12.49 12.56 -3.59
CA SER A 138 -12.64 13.91 -3.05
C SER A 138 -11.72 14.91 -3.77
N LYS A 139 -12.22 16.12 -4.01
CA LYS A 139 -11.41 17.23 -4.54
C LYS A 139 -10.34 17.68 -3.55
N GLN A 140 -10.61 17.49 -2.26
CA GLN A 140 -9.72 17.88 -1.17
C GLN A 140 -9.27 16.64 -0.42
N ASN A 141 -7.95 16.45 -0.33
CA ASN A 141 -7.35 15.39 0.48
C ASN A 141 -7.95 13.99 0.21
N ALA A 142 -8.05 13.59 -1.07
CA ALA A 142 -8.53 12.28 -1.51
C ALA A 142 -7.81 11.10 -0.83
N PHE A 143 -6.54 11.30 -0.47
CA PHE A 143 -5.69 10.30 0.16
C PHE A 143 -5.12 10.89 1.47
N PRO A 144 -5.84 10.78 2.60
CA PRO A 144 -5.40 11.31 3.89
C PRO A 144 -4.05 10.75 4.33
N ILE A 145 -3.33 11.48 5.18
CA ILE A 145 -2.08 11.00 5.75
C ILE A 145 -2.38 9.73 6.56
N LEU A 146 -1.61 8.66 6.34
CA LEU A 146 -1.89 7.35 6.97
C LEU A 146 -1.87 7.39 8.50
N SER A 147 -1.18 8.36 9.11
CA SER A 147 -1.17 8.54 10.57
C SER A 147 -2.41 9.24 11.14
N SER A 148 -3.27 9.79 10.28
CA SER A 148 -4.53 10.46 10.66
C SER A 148 -5.78 9.64 10.33
N VAL A 149 -5.59 8.41 9.83
CA VAL A 149 -6.64 7.43 9.53
C VAL A 149 -6.68 6.44 10.68
#